data_AF-A0A7Y8FL85-F1
#
_entry.id   AF-A0A7Y8FL85-F1
#
_cell.length_a   1.000
_cell.length_b   1.000
_cell.length_c   1.000
_cell.angle_alpha   90.00
_cell.angle_beta   90.00
_cell.angle_gamma   90.00
#
_symmetry.space_group_name_H-M   'P 1'
#
loop_
_entity.id
_entity.type
_entity.pdbx_description
1 polymer ?
#
loop_
_entity_poly.entity_id
_entity_poly.type
_entity_poly.pdbx_seq_one_letter_code
_entity_poly.pdbx_strand_id
1 'polypeptide(L)'
;MEFLYRGVSTEFDSNAGARIKAKGEDEELEFMAGDDQVMVGNSLNTISASQRNAMHGHNICSDIYKTSFVSFTTDIKVAEKFATDLGYANGYVYVVKTSVLDKLGIPYKTQRAQVNDEEQEVLVNLTGFECLPESAIVEKKEVQGRFL
;
A
#
# COMPACT_ATOMS: atom_id res chain seq x y z
N MET A 1 4.71 4.88 16.13
CA MET A 1 5.36 4.60 14.84
C MET A 1 5.75 5.93 14.21
N GLU A 2 7.04 6.15 13.96
CA GLU A 2 7.53 7.45 13.44
C GLU A 2 7.61 7.47 11.90
N PHE A 3 8.04 6.36 11.30
CA PHE A 3 8.26 6.25 9.86
C PHE A 3 7.50 5.07 9.26
N LEU A 4 7.11 5.25 8.00
CA LEU A 4 6.52 4.26 7.11
C LEU A 4 7.41 4.08 5.90
N TYR A 5 7.51 2.86 5.40
CA TYR A 5 8.34 2.49 4.27
C TYR A 5 7.50 1.87 3.17
N ARG A 6 7.78 2.21 1.92
CA ARG A 6 7.20 1.55 0.76
C ARG A 6 8.28 1.22 -0.26
N GLY A 7 8.40 -0.05 -0.58
CA GLY A 7 9.24 -0.53 -1.67
C GLY A 7 8.52 -0.44 -3.00
N VAL A 8 9.21 0.03 -4.03
CA VAL A 8 8.71 0.09 -5.42
C VAL A 8 9.85 -0.30 -6.35
N SER A 9 9.62 -1.19 -7.31
CA SER A 9 10.64 -1.51 -8.31
C SER A 9 10.92 -0.30 -9.23
N THR A 10 12.09 -0.25 -9.86
CA THR A 10 12.45 0.84 -10.79
C THR A 10 11.46 0.99 -11.93
N GLU A 11 10.91 -0.12 -12.46
CA GLU A 11 9.91 -0.11 -13.51
C GLU A 11 8.60 0.54 -13.04
N PHE A 12 8.08 0.12 -11.89
CA PHE A 12 6.87 0.70 -11.31
C PHE A 12 7.05 2.18 -10.98
N ASP A 13 8.22 2.55 -10.45
CA ASP A 13 8.56 3.93 -10.12
C ASP A 13 8.59 4.83 -11.36
N SER A 14 9.23 4.37 -12.44
CA SER A 14 9.30 5.07 -13.72
C SER A 14 7.90 5.26 -14.33
N ASN A 15 7.10 4.20 -14.35
CA ASN A 15 5.73 4.23 -14.90
C ASN A 15 4.81 5.16 -14.11
N ALA A 16 5.04 5.30 -12.80
CA ALA A 16 4.27 6.20 -11.93
C ALA A 16 4.81 7.65 -11.92
N GLY A 17 5.90 7.93 -12.65
CA GLY A 17 6.54 9.24 -12.67
C GLY A 17 7.15 9.64 -11.32
N ALA A 18 7.76 8.69 -10.61
CA ALA A 18 8.33 8.86 -9.27
C ALA A 18 7.33 9.38 -8.21
N ARG A 19 6.04 9.06 -8.38
CA ARG A 19 4.96 9.41 -7.45
C ARG A 19 4.34 8.16 -6.85
N ILE A 20 3.92 8.24 -5.59
CA ILE A 20 3.12 7.18 -4.96
C ILE A 20 1.64 7.47 -5.24
N LYS A 21 1.01 6.63 -6.06
CA LYS A 21 -0.41 6.76 -6.42
C LYS A 21 -1.20 5.56 -5.91
N ALA A 22 -2.42 5.81 -5.47
CA ALA A 22 -3.41 4.76 -5.30
C ALA A 22 -3.83 4.21 -6.66
N LYS A 23 -4.33 2.97 -6.69
CA LYS A 23 -4.76 2.34 -7.96
C LYS A 23 -6.15 2.80 -8.40
N GLY A 24 -6.93 3.38 -7.48
CA GLY A 24 -8.17 4.10 -7.77
C GLY A 24 -8.57 5.04 -6.64
N GLU A 25 -9.84 5.42 -6.59
CA GLU A 25 -10.36 6.49 -5.70
C GLU A 25 -11.31 5.97 -4.62
N ASP A 26 -11.69 4.69 -4.69
CA ASP A 26 -12.71 4.11 -3.83
C ASP A 26 -12.18 3.85 -2.41
N GLU A 27 -12.77 4.53 -1.42
CA GLU A 27 -12.47 4.35 0.01
C GLU A 27 -13.24 3.17 0.61
N GLU A 28 -14.36 2.80 0.00
CA GLU A 28 -15.25 1.74 0.44
C GLU A 28 -15.52 0.79 -0.71
N LEU A 29 -15.57 -0.52 -0.42
CA LEU A 29 -16.01 -1.53 -1.37
C LEU A 29 -17.30 -2.17 -0.87
N GLU A 30 -18.25 -2.34 -1.78
CA GLU A 30 -19.46 -3.12 -1.58
C GLU A 30 -19.35 -4.39 -2.44
N PHE A 31 -19.72 -5.54 -1.85
CA PHE A 31 -19.83 -6.79 -2.60
C PHE A 31 -21.31 -7.07 -2.85
N MET A 32 -21.70 -7.26 -4.10
CA MET A 32 -23.10 -7.45 -4.46
C MET A 32 -23.42 -8.93 -4.74
N ALA A 33 -24.64 -9.33 -4.39
CA ALA A 33 -25.16 -10.62 -4.80
C ALA A 33 -25.36 -10.62 -6.32
N GLY A 34 -24.55 -11.40 -7.04
CA GLY A 34 -24.52 -11.41 -8.50
C GLY A 34 -23.16 -11.03 -9.08
N ASP A 35 -22.20 -10.62 -8.25
CA ASP A 35 -20.81 -10.50 -8.69
C ASP A 35 -20.30 -11.88 -9.12
N ASP A 36 -19.85 -11.98 -10.38
CA ASP A 36 -19.46 -13.25 -10.99
C ASP A 36 -18.25 -13.89 -10.29
N GLN A 37 -17.43 -13.09 -9.60
CA GLN A 37 -16.26 -13.54 -8.82
C GLN A 37 -16.03 -12.63 -7.62
N VAL A 38 -16.01 -13.21 -6.42
CA VAL A 38 -15.60 -12.51 -5.19
C VAL A 38 -14.48 -13.31 -4.54
N MET A 39 -13.26 -12.74 -4.49
CA MET A 39 -12.18 -13.36 -3.73
C MET A 39 -12.29 -12.97 -2.26
N VAL A 40 -12.67 -13.95 -1.44
CA VAL A 40 -12.81 -13.80 0.01
C VAL A 40 -11.72 -14.63 0.66
N GLY A 41 -10.76 -13.98 1.32
CA GLY A 41 -9.79 -14.66 2.19
C GLY A 41 -10.46 -15.29 3.43
N ASN A 42 -9.68 -15.74 4.41
CA ASN A 42 -10.22 -16.41 5.61
C ASN A 42 -10.88 -15.46 6.65
N SER A 43 -11.29 -14.25 6.25
CA SER A 43 -11.77 -13.21 7.16
C SER A 43 -13.23 -12.82 6.90
N LEU A 44 -13.94 -12.44 7.96
CA LEU A 44 -15.30 -11.87 7.88
C LEU A 44 -15.27 -10.53 7.12
N ASN A 45 -16.09 -10.39 6.08
CA ASN A 45 -16.32 -9.14 5.34
C ASN A 45 -17.74 -8.63 5.55
N THR A 46 -17.97 -7.36 5.25
CA THR A 46 -19.29 -6.72 5.32
C THR A 46 -19.98 -6.86 3.97
N ILE A 47 -21.29 -7.14 3.94
CA ILE A 47 -22.05 -7.19 2.68
C ILE A 47 -22.17 -5.76 2.09
N SER A 48 -22.55 -4.79 2.92
CA SER A 48 -22.61 -3.37 2.54
C SER A 48 -21.24 -2.72 2.35
N ALA A 49 -21.21 -1.58 1.65
CA ALA A 49 -20.03 -0.73 1.50
C ALA A 49 -19.31 -0.49 2.84
N SER A 50 -18.00 -0.75 2.87
CA SER A 50 -17.20 -0.43 4.05
C SER A 50 -15.71 -0.26 3.73
N GLN A 51 -15.03 0.60 4.50
CA GLN A 51 -13.56 0.70 4.49
C GLN A 51 -12.87 -0.64 4.73
N ARG A 52 -13.45 -1.52 5.56
CA ARG A 52 -12.88 -2.83 5.84
C ARG A 52 -12.79 -3.69 4.58
N ASN A 53 -13.85 -3.70 3.76
CA ASN A 53 -13.85 -4.41 2.49
C ASN A 53 -12.81 -3.84 1.53
N ALA A 54 -12.65 -2.51 1.48
CA ALA A 54 -11.63 -1.85 0.66
C ALA A 54 -10.21 -2.22 1.09
N MET A 55 -9.93 -2.20 2.39
CA MET A 55 -8.65 -2.62 2.97
C MET A 55 -8.35 -4.10 2.68
N HIS A 56 -9.34 -4.99 2.84
CA HIS A 56 -9.18 -6.41 2.54
C HIS A 56 -9.02 -6.70 1.04
N GLY A 57 -9.82 -6.04 0.18
CA GLY A 57 -9.71 -6.18 -1.27
C GLY A 57 -8.36 -5.73 -1.79
N HIS A 58 -7.83 -4.62 -1.28
CA HIS A 58 -6.49 -4.12 -1.62
C HIS A 58 -5.41 -5.17 -1.34
N ASN A 59 -5.48 -5.81 -0.17
CA ASN A 59 -4.52 -6.83 0.23
C ASN A 59 -4.58 -8.10 -0.62
N ILE A 60 -5.79 -8.53 -0.98
CA ILE A 60 -6.00 -9.77 -1.73
C ILE A 60 -5.62 -9.57 -3.20
N CYS A 61 -6.10 -8.49 -3.83
CA CYS A 61 -5.78 -8.18 -5.21
C CYS A 61 -6.04 -6.69 -5.52
N SER A 62 -5.05 -5.85 -5.27
CA SER A 62 -5.13 -4.41 -5.57
C SER A 62 -5.27 -4.09 -7.08
N ASP A 63 -4.98 -5.04 -7.98
CA ASP A 63 -5.21 -4.86 -9.42
C ASP A 63 -6.69 -4.99 -9.81
N ILE A 64 -7.45 -5.81 -9.08
CA ILE A 64 -8.91 -5.97 -9.25
C ILE A 64 -9.63 -4.89 -8.46
N TYR A 65 -9.21 -4.68 -7.20
CA TYR A 65 -9.83 -3.74 -6.28
C TYR A 65 -9.03 -2.44 -6.23
N LYS A 66 -9.32 -1.55 -7.17
CA LYS A 66 -8.66 -0.23 -7.35
C LYS A 66 -9.12 0.78 -6.29
N THR A 67 -8.66 0.57 -5.07
CA THR A 67 -9.00 1.44 -3.93
C THR A 67 -8.07 2.64 -3.81
N SER A 68 -8.48 3.61 -2.97
CA SER A 68 -7.68 4.77 -2.57
C SER A 68 -6.53 4.45 -1.62
N PHE A 69 -6.41 3.19 -1.19
CA PHE A 69 -5.37 2.76 -0.25
C PHE A 69 -4.05 2.47 -0.95
N VAL A 70 -2.97 2.72 -0.21
CA VAL A 70 -1.61 2.34 -0.59
C VAL A 70 -0.94 1.63 0.58
N SER A 71 -0.39 0.44 0.34
CA SER A 71 0.35 -0.32 1.36
C SER A 71 1.72 0.26 1.66
N PHE A 72 2.01 0.36 2.95
CA PHE A 72 3.31 0.66 3.54
C PHE A 72 3.60 -0.41 4.60
N THR A 73 4.84 -0.45 5.06
CA THR A 73 5.29 -1.32 6.15
C THR A 73 6.08 -0.51 7.18
N THR A 74 6.15 -1.03 8.40
CA THR A 74 6.98 -0.46 9.47
C THR A 74 8.41 -0.98 9.45
N ASP A 75 8.67 -2.05 8.69
CA ASP A 75 9.98 -2.68 8.57
C ASP A 75 10.65 -2.32 7.24
N ILE A 76 11.75 -1.56 7.31
CA ILE A 76 12.52 -1.16 6.14
C ILE A 76 13.01 -2.37 5.33
N LYS A 77 13.35 -3.50 5.97
CA LYS A 77 13.83 -4.70 5.27
C LYS A 77 12.74 -5.32 4.41
N VAL A 78 11.49 -5.21 4.86
CA VAL A 78 10.37 -5.68 4.06
C VAL A 78 10.14 -4.76 2.86
N ALA A 79 10.23 -3.44 3.05
CA ALA A 79 10.19 -2.50 1.93
C ALA A 79 11.32 -2.75 0.93
N GLU A 80 12.54 -3.05 1.38
CA GLU A 80 13.66 -3.41 0.50
C GLU A 80 13.40 -4.70 -0.30
N LYS A 81 12.83 -5.72 0.34
CA LYS A 81 12.41 -6.97 -0.34
C LYS A 81 11.40 -6.69 -1.45
N PHE A 82 10.40 -5.85 -1.19
CA PHE A 82 9.42 -5.46 -2.20
C PHE A 82 10.02 -4.59 -3.30
N ALA A 83 10.90 -3.64 -2.95
CA ALA A 83 11.57 -2.78 -3.91
C ALA A 83 12.42 -3.58 -4.90
N THR A 84 13.08 -4.62 -4.40
CA THR A 84 14.02 -5.42 -5.18
C THR A 84 13.41 -6.66 -5.83
N ASP A 85 12.09 -6.85 -5.72
CA ASP A 85 11.43 -8.10 -6.11
C ASP A 85 12.19 -9.33 -5.58
N LEU A 86 12.41 -9.39 -4.25
CA LEU A 86 13.21 -10.43 -3.57
C LEU A 86 14.67 -10.52 -4.05
N GLY A 87 15.25 -9.43 -4.53
CA GLY A 87 16.63 -9.33 -5.00
C GLY A 87 16.83 -9.53 -6.51
N TYR A 88 15.75 -9.75 -7.26
CA TYR A 88 15.78 -9.97 -8.71
C TYR A 88 15.89 -8.67 -9.52
N ALA A 89 15.56 -7.52 -8.90
CA ALA A 89 15.57 -6.22 -9.54
C ALA A 89 16.11 -5.12 -8.61
N ASN A 90 16.41 -3.96 -9.18
CA ASN A 90 16.65 -2.74 -8.41
C ASN A 90 15.31 -2.03 -8.13
N GLY A 91 15.29 -1.20 -7.10
CA GLY A 91 14.11 -0.41 -6.76
C GLY A 91 14.42 0.77 -5.88
N TYR A 92 13.35 1.35 -5.36
CA TYR A 92 13.38 2.46 -4.43
C TYR A 92 12.59 2.13 -3.17
N VAL A 93 13.08 2.64 -2.04
CA VAL A 93 12.34 2.69 -0.79
C VAL A 93 11.99 4.14 -0.49
N TYR A 94 10.70 4.42 -0.44
CA TYR A 94 10.16 5.69 0.00
C TYR A 94 10.01 5.68 1.52
N VAL A 95 10.53 6.70 2.18
CA VAL A 95 10.45 6.92 3.62
C VAL A 95 9.47 8.06 3.88
N VAL A 96 8.41 7.77 4.62
CA VAL A 96 7.33 8.70 4.93
C VAL A 96 7.25 8.91 6.44
N LYS A 97 7.04 10.15 6.89
CA LYS A 97 6.90 10.45 8.32
C LYS A 97 5.44 10.57 8.72
N THR A 98 5.01 9.78 9.71
CA THR A 98 3.60 9.73 10.16
C THR A 98 3.09 11.08 10.65
N SER A 99 3.93 11.82 11.38
CA SER A 99 3.57 13.19 11.83
C SER A 99 3.30 14.19 10.70
N VAL A 100 3.80 13.93 9.49
CA VAL A 100 3.49 14.77 8.32
C VAL A 100 2.17 14.33 7.68
N LEU A 101 1.89 13.03 7.63
CA LEU A 101 0.57 12.52 7.22
C LEU A 101 -0.53 13.08 8.11
N ASP A 102 -0.33 13.06 9.44
CA ASP A 102 -1.26 13.61 10.41
C ASP A 102 -1.54 15.11 10.15
N LYS A 103 -0.49 15.89 9.86
CA LYS A 103 -0.61 17.33 9.54
C LYS A 103 -1.33 17.59 8.22
N LEU A 104 -1.19 16.70 7.26
CA LEU A 104 -1.86 16.77 5.96
C LEU A 104 -3.28 16.20 6.01
N GLY A 105 -3.70 15.64 7.14
CA GLY A 105 -5.01 14.99 7.29
C GLY A 105 -5.13 13.69 6.52
N ILE A 106 -4.00 13.01 6.21
CA ILE A 106 -3.98 11.75 5.47
C ILE A 106 -4.11 10.59 6.46
N PRO A 107 -5.24 9.85 6.47
CA PRO A 107 -5.45 8.78 7.42
C PRO A 107 -4.63 7.54 7.08
N TYR A 108 -4.17 6.83 8.11
CA TYR A 108 -3.52 5.53 7.95
C TYR A 108 -3.95 4.57 9.07
N LYS A 109 -3.98 3.27 8.75
CA LYS A 109 -4.35 2.21 9.69
C LYS A 109 -3.38 1.04 9.59
N THR A 110 -3.00 0.50 10.75
CA THR A 110 -2.23 -0.74 10.85
C THR A 110 -3.16 -1.95 10.79
N GLN A 111 -2.70 -3.00 10.12
CA GLN A 111 -3.34 -4.31 10.13
C GLN A 111 -2.27 -5.40 10.07
N ARG A 112 -2.63 -6.62 10.48
CA ARG A 112 -1.76 -7.77 10.25
C ARG A 112 -1.80 -8.10 8.77
N ALA A 113 -0.63 -8.29 8.16
CA ALA A 113 -0.56 -8.75 6.78
C ALA A 113 -1.20 -10.15 6.68
N GLN A 114 -2.06 -10.38 5.69
CA GLN A 114 -2.77 -11.65 5.56
C GLN A 114 -1.87 -12.82 5.08
N VAL A 115 -0.71 -12.49 4.51
CA VAL A 115 0.23 -13.46 3.91
C VAL A 115 1.42 -13.73 4.85
N ASN A 116 1.68 -12.84 5.82
CA ASN A 116 2.80 -12.96 6.76
C ASN A 116 2.40 -12.42 8.14
N ASP A 117 2.10 -13.32 9.07
CA ASP A 117 1.57 -12.98 10.41
C ASP A 117 2.53 -12.15 11.27
N GLU A 118 3.82 -12.12 10.94
CA GLU A 118 4.85 -11.33 11.64
C GLU A 118 5.00 -9.91 11.07
N GLU A 119 4.37 -9.61 9.94
CA GLU A 119 4.45 -8.29 9.30
C GLU A 119 3.24 -7.41 9.65
N GLN A 120 3.53 -6.16 10.02
CA GLN A 120 2.52 -5.11 10.14
C GLN A 120 2.46 -4.30 8.86
N GLU A 121 1.37 -4.49 8.13
CA GLU A 121 1.03 -3.66 7.00
C GLU A 121 0.33 -2.39 7.49
N VAL A 122 0.65 -1.27 6.86
CA VAL A 122 0.03 0.02 7.10
C VAL A 122 -0.62 0.51 5.82
N LEU A 123 -1.93 0.62 5.82
CA LEU A 123 -2.67 1.17 4.69
C LEU A 123 -2.82 2.68 4.89
N VAL A 124 -2.30 3.45 3.94
CA VAL A 124 -2.43 4.90 3.86
C VAL A 124 -3.56 5.21 2.87
N ASN A 125 -4.57 5.97 3.30
CA ASN A 125 -5.68 6.35 2.45
C ASN A 125 -5.40 7.68 1.74
N LEU A 126 -5.39 7.66 0.40
CA LEU A 126 -5.19 8.84 -0.43
C LEU A 126 -6.49 9.43 -1.00
N THR A 127 -7.66 9.12 -0.42
CA THR A 127 -8.93 9.75 -0.83
C THR A 127 -8.81 11.27 -0.83
N GLY A 128 -9.14 11.90 -1.96
CA GLY A 128 -9.00 13.34 -2.15
C GLY A 128 -7.59 13.81 -2.56
N PHE A 129 -6.65 12.90 -2.77
CA PHE A 129 -5.29 13.17 -3.24
C PHE A 129 -4.99 12.41 -4.53
N GLU A 130 -4.47 13.10 -5.56
CA GLU A 130 -4.03 12.46 -6.81
C GLU A 130 -2.84 11.49 -6.58
N CYS A 131 -1.98 11.84 -5.62
CA CYS A 131 -0.84 11.06 -5.19
C CYS A 131 -0.46 11.45 -3.76
N LEU A 132 0.38 10.65 -3.11
CA LEU A 132 0.99 11.04 -1.84
C LEU A 132 1.74 12.38 -2.05
N PRO A 133 1.47 13.42 -1.26
CA PRO A 133 2.17 14.68 -1.37
C PRO A 133 3.68 14.51 -1.13
N GLU A 134 4.52 15.12 -1.95
CA GLU A 134 5.98 15.05 -1.83
C GLU A 134 6.47 15.52 -0.45
N SER A 135 5.77 16.47 0.16
CA SER A 135 6.07 16.94 1.52
C SER A 135 6.00 15.84 2.59
N ALA A 136 5.24 14.75 2.34
CA ALA A 136 5.17 13.60 3.25
C ALA A 136 6.36 12.65 3.08
N ILE A 137 7.06 12.70 1.95
CA ILE A 137 8.23 11.87 1.62
C ILE A 137 9.47 12.56 2.18
N VAL A 138 10.06 11.98 3.22
CA VAL A 138 11.27 12.50 3.84
C VAL A 138 12.51 12.07 3.05
N GLU A 139 12.45 10.89 2.44
CA GLU A 139 13.59 10.32 1.72
C GLU A 139 13.12 9.32 0.65
N LYS A 140 13.85 9.24 -0.46
CA LYS A 140 13.74 8.18 -1.46
C LYS A 140 15.13 7.53 -1.62
N LYS A 141 15.26 6.29 -1.18
CA LYS A 141 16.52 5.53 -1.21
C LYS A 141 16.53 4.57 -2.39
N GLU A 142 17.61 4.55 -3.16
CA GLU A 142 17.84 3.49 -4.13
C GLU A 142 18.31 2.22 -3.42
N VAL A 143 17.77 1.07 -3.84
CA VAL A 143 18.10 -0.24 -3.30
C VAL A 143 18.44 -1.16 -4.47
N GLN A 144 19.63 -1.77 -4.40
CA GLN A 144 20.06 -2.71 -5.42
C GLN A 144 19.66 -4.13 -5.08
N GLY A 145 19.11 -4.83 -6.07
CA GLY A 145 18.91 -6.26 -5.97
C GLY A 145 20.25 -6.96 -5.81
N ARG A 146 20.34 -7.84 -4.80
CA ARG A 146 21.50 -8.70 -4.61
C ARG A 146 20.98 -10.13 -4.50
N PHE A 147 21.04 -10.84 -5.61
CA PHE A 147 20.86 -12.28 -5.61
C PHE A 147 21.93 -12.90 -4.70
N LEU A 148 21.50 -13.69 -3.71
CA LEU A 148 22.37 -14.59 -2.95
C LEU A 148 22.35 -15.98 -3.60
#